data_AF-A0AAJ1HDV7-F1
#
_entry.id   AF-A0AAJ1HDV7-F1
#
_cell.length_a   1.000
_cell.length_b   1.000
_cell.length_c   1.000
_cell.angle_alpha   90.00
_cell.angle_beta   90.00
_cell.angle_gamma   90.00
#
_symmetry.space_group_name_H-M   'P 1'
#
loop_
_entity.id
_entity.type
_entity.pdbx_description
1 polymer ?
#
loop_
_entity_poly.entity_id
_entity_poly.type
_entity_poly.pdbx_seq_one_letter_code
_entity_poly.pdbx_strand_id
1 'polypeptide(L)'
;MKKRLLLISIFIALCLSFGGFQYYKHQRIHNIFDEIYYEKSDYQNIEFLWRKSVFNNLNDIHITDNDSKDVYKHSVEYTASSLPRNIGKLGYQFYFSNYRAPEVFIFMRIKLPETKNTINVSYTYSVTNKKIERYMWYQDENSVRYYQQSQVEAFLAEHGKTIEGIRKEEDDVLRNKVLKDWTSIYSSRFSPKNWGDVTVKDIWRDDLSKN
;
A
#
# COMPACT_ATOMS: atom_id res chain seq x y z
N MET A 1 30.16 34.91 -29.03
CA MET A 1 30.68 34.21 -27.83
C MET A 1 29.77 34.34 -26.61
N LYS A 2 29.36 35.55 -26.17
CA LYS A 2 28.48 35.74 -24.99
C LYS A 2 27.18 34.92 -25.01
N LYS A 3 26.45 34.89 -26.15
CA LYS A 3 25.24 34.05 -26.30
C LYS A 3 25.51 32.54 -26.19
N ARG A 4 26.65 32.06 -26.69
CA ARG A 4 27.04 30.64 -26.58
C ARG A 4 27.41 30.27 -25.14
N LEU A 5 28.14 31.15 -24.45
CA LEU A 5 28.47 30.97 -23.02
C LEU A 5 27.21 30.97 -22.14
N LEU A 6 26.25 31.86 -22.43
CA LEU A 6 24.95 31.88 -21.74
C LEU A 6 24.19 30.56 -21.93
N LEU A 7 24.11 30.04 -23.16
CA LEU A 7 23.44 28.77 -23.45
C LEU A 7 24.12 27.59 -22.75
N ILE A 8 25.46 27.54 -22.73
CA ILE A 8 26.22 26.52 -22.00
C ILE A 8 25.94 26.62 -20.49
N SER A 9 25.91 27.83 -19.93
CA SER A 9 25.60 28.03 -18.52
C SER A 9 24.17 27.59 -18.16
N ILE A 10 23.18 27.90 -18.99
CA ILE A 10 21.79 27.42 -18.80
C ILE A 10 21.74 25.90 -18.89
N PHE A 11 22.42 25.29 -19.86
CA PHE A 11 22.44 23.84 -20.02
C PHE A 11 23.07 23.13 -18.81
N ILE A 12 24.18 23.65 -18.29
CA ILE A 12 24.81 23.13 -17.06
C ILE A 12 23.85 23.25 -15.87
N ALA A 13 23.21 24.41 -15.70
CA ALA A 13 22.23 24.61 -14.63
C ALA A 13 21.08 23.58 -14.72
N LEU A 14 20.53 23.36 -15.91
CA LEU A 14 19.49 22.35 -16.14
C LEU A 14 19.97 20.93 -15.82
N CYS A 15 21.20 20.57 -16.22
CA CYS A 15 21.78 19.26 -15.91
C CYS A 15 21.96 19.07 -14.40
N LEU A 16 22.44 20.10 -13.69
CA LEU A 16 22.60 20.05 -12.23
C LEU A 16 21.25 19.97 -11.51
N SER A 17 20.26 20.76 -11.94
CA SER A 17 18.90 20.69 -11.39
C SER A 17 18.27 19.32 -11.62
N PHE A 18 18.40 18.77 -12.83
CA PHE A 18 17.89 17.43 -13.14
C PHE A 18 18.62 16.35 -12.33
N GLY A 19 19.96 16.40 -12.27
CA GLY A 19 20.76 15.46 -11.48
C GLY A 19 20.42 15.52 -9.99
N GLY A 20 20.28 16.72 -9.43
CA GLY A 20 19.85 16.91 -8.04
C GLY A 20 18.45 16.38 -7.77
N PHE A 21 17.51 16.59 -8.69
CA PHE A 21 16.16 16.05 -8.59
C PHE A 21 16.14 14.52 -8.63
N GLN A 22 16.89 13.89 -9.54
CA GLN A 22 17.00 12.43 -9.61
C GLN A 22 17.67 11.85 -8.37
N TYR A 23 18.71 12.52 -7.86
CA TYR A 23 19.37 12.13 -6.61
C TYR A 23 18.42 12.20 -5.42
N TYR A 24 17.63 13.27 -5.30
CA TYR A 24 16.60 13.39 -4.27
C TYR A 24 15.56 12.26 -4.36
N LYS A 25 15.05 11.97 -5.57
CA LYS A 25 14.11 10.86 -5.79
C LYS A 25 14.71 9.52 -5.38
N HIS A 26 16.00 9.30 -5.61
CA HIS A 26 16.69 8.08 -5.23
C HIS A 26 16.86 7.94 -3.71
N GLN A 27 17.24 9.03 -3.03
CA GLN A 27 17.56 9.05 -1.60
C GLN A 27 16.32 8.86 -0.72
N ARG A 28 15.14 9.33 -1.11
CA ARG A 28 13.93 9.20 -0.28
C ARG A 28 13.37 7.77 -0.21
N ILE A 29 13.83 6.88 -1.10
CA ILE A 29 13.32 5.51 -1.23
C ILE A 29 14.22 4.56 -0.44
N HIS A 30 13.69 3.90 0.59
CA HIS A 30 14.45 2.97 1.44
C HIS A 30 13.90 1.54 1.40
N ASN A 31 12.65 1.39 0.97
CA ASN A 31 11.95 0.11 0.87
C ASN A 31 10.92 0.14 -0.27
N ILE A 32 10.34 -1.01 -0.59
CA ILE A 32 9.36 -1.18 -1.68
C ILE A 32 8.07 -0.36 -1.46
N PHE A 33 7.70 -0.10 -0.21
CA PHE A 33 6.51 0.67 0.12
C PHE A 33 6.72 2.17 -0.09
N ASP A 34 7.95 2.66 0.05
CA ASP A 34 8.32 4.00 -0.41
C ASP A 34 8.16 4.12 -1.94
N GLU A 35 8.59 3.12 -2.72
CA GLU A 35 8.42 3.16 -4.18
C GLU A 35 6.93 3.24 -4.55
N ILE A 36 6.10 2.38 -3.97
CA ILE A 36 4.65 2.38 -4.18
C ILE A 36 4.04 3.73 -3.79
N TYR A 37 4.41 4.29 -2.63
CA TYR A 37 3.90 5.58 -2.17
C TYR A 37 4.30 6.73 -3.08
N TYR A 38 5.60 6.91 -3.32
CA TYR A 38 6.11 8.08 -4.05
C TYR A 38 5.76 8.01 -5.53
N GLU A 39 5.66 6.83 -6.12
CA GLU A 39 5.19 6.70 -7.50
C GLU A 39 3.74 7.18 -7.65
N LYS A 40 2.84 6.81 -6.73
CA LYS A 40 1.47 7.33 -6.74
C LYS A 40 1.43 8.81 -6.36
N SER A 41 2.22 9.25 -5.37
CA SER A 41 2.26 10.63 -4.89
C SER A 41 2.79 11.62 -5.95
N ASP A 42 3.89 11.29 -6.62
CA ASP A 42 4.45 12.12 -7.71
C ASP A 42 3.48 12.18 -8.91
N TYR A 43 2.86 11.03 -9.24
CA TYR A 43 1.80 10.96 -10.25
C TYR A 43 0.67 11.95 -9.92
N GLN A 44 0.12 11.92 -8.71
CA GLN A 44 -0.99 12.81 -8.33
C GLN A 44 -0.60 14.28 -8.26
N ASN A 45 0.64 14.62 -7.89
CA ASN A 45 1.03 16.01 -7.73
C ASN A 45 1.26 16.73 -9.07
N ILE A 46 2.05 16.15 -9.98
CA ILE A 46 2.46 16.87 -11.20
C ILE A 46 2.57 15.97 -12.43
N GLU A 47 2.84 14.68 -12.26
CA GLU A 47 3.15 13.82 -13.40
C GLU A 47 1.90 13.32 -14.14
N PHE A 48 0.71 13.37 -13.54
CA PHE A 48 -0.56 13.02 -14.20
C PHE A 48 -0.83 13.84 -15.48
N LEU A 49 -0.24 15.05 -15.57
CA LEU A 49 -0.33 15.91 -16.75
C LEU A 49 0.42 15.35 -17.97
N TRP A 50 1.37 14.44 -17.76
CA TRP A 50 2.34 14.04 -18.78
C TRP A 50 2.47 12.51 -18.96
N ARG A 51 1.92 11.72 -18.04
CA ARG A 51 1.91 10.25 -18.14
C ARG A 51 0.69 9.66 -17.45
N LYS A 52 0.40 8.39 -17.77
CA LYS A 52 -0.60 7.58 -17.06
C LYS A 52 0.02 6.94 -15.81
N SER A 53 -0.83 6.61 -14.83
CA SER A 53 -0.41 5.86 -13.64
C SER A 53 0.16 4.50 -14.04
N VAL A 54 1.26 4.07 -13.41
CA VAL A 54 1.85 2.73 -13.64
C VAL A 54 0.87 1.60 -13.30
N PHE A 55 -0.06 1.84 -12.39
CA PHE A 55 -1.09 0.87 -12.03
C PHE A 55 -1.98 0.51 -13.23
N ASN A 56 -2.14 1.39 -14.23
CA ASN A 56 -2.88 1.07 -15.45
C ASN A 56 -2.27 -0.08 -16.27
N ASN A 57 -1.04 -0.51 -15.97
CA ASN A 57 -0.42 -1.68 -16.58
C ASN A 57 -0.90 -2.99 -15.96
N LEU A 58 -1.68 -2.95 -14.87
CA LEU A 58 -2.40 -4.10 -14.33
C LEU A 58 -3.81 -4.14 -14.94
N ASN A 59 -4.16 -5.25 -15.58
CA ASN A 59 -5.46 -5.40 -16.25
C ASN A 59 -6.63 -5.61 -15.27
N ASP A 60 -6.34 -6.12 -14.07
CA ASP A 60 -7.35 -6.61 -13.14
C ASP A 60 -7.52 -5.74 -11.90
N ILE A 61 -7.42 -4.42 -12.05
CA ILE A 61 -7.60 -3.47 -10.97
C ILE A 61 -8.62 -2.38 -11.31
N HIS A 62 -9.20 -1.79 -10.29
CA HIS A 62 -9.96 -0.55 -10.34
C HIS A 62 -9.17 0.54 -9.63
N ILE A 63 -8.87 1.63 -10.34
CA ILE A 63 -8.23 2.82 -9.77
C ILE A 63 -9.32 3.84 -9.48
N THR A 64 -9.41 4.27 -8.23
CA THR A 64 -10.26 5.39 -7.83
C THR A 64 -9.36 6.56 -7.47
N ASP A 65 -9.45 7.62 -8.26
CA ASP A 65 -8.84 8.92 -7.99
C ASP A 65 -9.99 9.94 -8.00
N ASN A 66 -10.31 10.54 -6.84
CA ASN A 66 -11.41 11.49 -6.71
C ASN A 66 -10.87 12.86 -6.26
N ASP A 67 -11.22 13.92 -7.00
CA ASP A 67 -10.75 15.30 -6.76
C ASP A 67 -11.37 15.99 -5.53
N SER A 68 -12.23 15.31 -4.78
CA SER A 68 -12.91 15.88 -3.62
C SER A 68 -11.99 15.96 -2.36
N LYS A 69 -12.37 16.68 -1.30
CA LYS A 69 -11.50 16.98 -0.12
C LYS A 69 -11.41 15.91 1.01
N ASP A 70 -12.37 15.00 1.14
CA ASP A 70 -12.33 13.83 2.04
C ASP A 70 -11.15 12.85 1.84
N VAL A 71 -10.80 12.17 2.92
CA VAL A 71 -9.53 11.48 3.15
C VAL A 71 -9.39 10.12 2.42
N TYR A 72 -10.44 9.59 1.78
CA TYR A 72 -10.48 8.22 1.20
C TYR A 72 -10.47 8.18 -0.35
N LYS A 73 -9.53 8.88 -1.00
CA LYS A 73 -9.73 9.27 -2.42
C LYS A 73 -8.74 8.76 -3.46
N HIS A 74 -7.72 8.07 -3.02
CA HIS A 74 -6.77 7.44 -3.92
C HIS A 74 -6.66 5.98 -3.51
N SER A 75 -7.29 5.10 -4.29
CA SER A 75 -7.25 3.67 -4.05
C SER A 75 -6.99 2.91 -5.34
N VAL A 76 -6.42 1.72 -5.15
CA VAL A 76 -6.24 0.73 -6.18
C VAL A 76 -6.78 -0.57 -5.62
N GLU A 77 -7.89 -1.06 -6.16
CA GLU A 77 -8.53 -2.29 -5.70
C GLU A 77 -8.44 -3.37 -6.76
N TYR A 78 -8.09 -4.59 -6.36
CA TYR A 78 -8.08 -5.73 -7.28
C TYR A 78 -9.51 -6.18 -7.59
N THR A 79 -9.76 -6.51 -8.85
CA THR A 79 -11.03 -7.12 -9.27
C THR A 79 -11.15 -8.53 -8.69
N ALA A 80 -12.37 -8.94 -8.36
CA ALA A 80 -12.63 -10.23 -7.71
C ALA A 80 -12.11 -11.44 -8.50
N SER A 81 -12.06 -11.37 -9.83
CA SER A 81 -11.56 -12.43 -10.71
C SER A 81 -10.05 -12.67 -10.60
N SER A 82 -9.28 -11.68 -10.14
CA SER A 82 -7.82 -11.79 -9.98
C SER A 82 -7.38 -12.20 -8.58
N LEU A 83 -8.34 -12.33 -7.64
CA LEU A 83 -8.05 -12.65 -6.26
C LEU A 83 -7.88 -14.16 -6.07
N PRO A 84 -7.01 -14.60 -5.15
CA PRO A 84 -7.04 -15.97 -4.66
C PRO A 84 -8.43 -16.32 -4.11
N ARG A 85 -8.84 -17.59 -4.21
CA ARG A 85 -10.22 -18.05 -3.94
C ARG A 85 -10.78 -17.61 -2.58
N ASN A 86 -9.94 -17.64 -1.57
CA ASN A 86 -10.20 -17.29 -0.18
C ASN A 86 -10.16 -15.78 0.09
N ILE A 87 -9.73 -14.96 -0.86
CA ILE A 87 -9.66 -13.51 -0.70
C ILE A 87 -10.91 -12.87 -1.31
N GLY A 88 -11.65 -12.14 -0.48
CA GLY A 88 -12.85 -11.41 -0.87
C GLY A 88 -12.59 -9.98 -1.31
N LYS A 89 -11.55 -9.34 -0.78
CA LYS A 89 -11.15 -7.98 -1.15
C LYS A 89 -9.66 -7.80 -0.93
N LEU A 90 -8.99 -7.08 -1.83
CA LEU A 90 -7.58 -6.72 -1.71
C LEU A 90 -7.35 -5.37 -2.39
N GLY A 91 -6.52 -4.52 -1.81
CA GLY A 91 -6.14 -3.27 -2.44
C GLY A 91 -5.28 -2.37 -1.58
N TYR A 92 -5.05 -1.18 -2.12
CA TYR A 92 -4.27 -0.11 -1.53
C TYR A 92 -5.17 1.11 -1.33
N GLN A 93 -4.93 1.86 -0.27
CA GLN A 93 -5.41 3.22 -0.07
C GLN A 93 -4.20 4.10 0.23
N PHE A 94 -4.14 5.25 -0.42
CA PHE A 94 -3.02 6.17 -0.32
C PHE A 94 -3.45 7.43 0.42
N TYR A 95 -2.66 7.81 1.42
CA TYR A 95 -2.87 9.03 2.19
C TYR A 95 -1.68 9.94 1.99
N PHE A 96 -1.90 11.04 1.28
CA PHE A 96 -0.85 12.01 0.99
C PHE A 96 -0.74 13.07 2.10
N SER A 97 0.48 13.60 2.26
CA SER A 97 0.87 14.56 3.30
C SER A 97 0.01 15.84 3.37
N ASN A 98 -0.74 16.16 2.33
CA ASN A 98 -1.56 17.36 2.25
C ASN A 98 -2.80 17.31 3.15
N TYR A 99 -3.17 16.12 3.65
CA TYR A 99 -4.39 15.91 4.43
C TYR A 99 -4.15 15.24 5.79
N ARG A 100 -3.12 14.41 5.92
CA ARG A 100 -2.71 13.75 7.16
C ARG A 100 -1.29 13.18 7.04
N ALA A 101 -0.82 12.45 8.05
CA ALA A 101 0.45 11.73 7.99
C ALA A 101 0.52 10.84 6.72
N PRO A 102 1.63 10.88 5.97
CA PRO A 102 1.75 10.16 4.71
C PRO A 102 1.83 8.66 4.93
N GLU A 103 0.90 7.92 4.36
CA GLU A 103 0.71 6.50 4.61
C GLU A 103 0.25 5.74 3.36
N VAL A 104 0.61 4.46 3.29
CA VAL A 104 0.00 3.47 2.39
C VAL A 104 -0.70 2.42 3.23
N PHE A 105 -1.99 2.25 3.00
CA PHE A 105 -2.80 1.25 3.66
C PHE A 105 -3.12 0.11 2.69
N ILE A 106 -2.61 -1.08 2.96
CA ILE A 106 -2.94 -2.28 2.20
C ILE A 106 -3.97 -3.05 3.00
N PHE A 107 -5.13 -3.34 2.41
CA PHE A 107 -6.19 -4.08 3.08
C PHE A 107 -6.46 -5.39 2.37
N MET A 108 -6.72 -6.42 3.16
CA MET A 108 -7.11 -7.75 2.72
C MET A 108 -8.29 -8.24 3.54
N ARG A 109 -9.24 -8.89 2.85
CA ARG A 109 -10.39 -9.53 3.48
C ARG A 109 -10.40 -10.99 3.08
N ILE A 110 -10.17 -11.86 4.05
CA ILE A 110 -10.27 -13.31 3.91
C ILE A 110 -11.71 -13.74 4.16
N LYS A 111 -12.24 -14.54 3.24
CA LYS A 111 -13.54 -15.21 3.35
C LYS A 111 -13.37 -16.48 4.18
N LEU A 112 -14.26 -16.67 5.14
CA LEU A 112 -14.37 -17.96 5.82
C LEU A 112 -15.34 -18.87 5.05
N PRO A 113 -15.02 -20.17 4.86
CA PRO A 113 -15.89 -21.09 4.15
C PRO A 113 -17.30 -21.13 4.77
N GLU A 114 -18.32 -21.23 3.93
CA GLU A 114 -19.71 -21.49 4.35
C GLU A 114 -20.33 -20.46 5.32
N THR A 115 -19.70 -19.30 5.50
CA THR A 115 -20.20 -18.22 6.35
C THR A 115 -20.16 -16.87 5.61
N LYS A 116 -20.88 -15.88 6.14
CA LYS A 116 -20.70 -14.47 5.73
C LYS A 116 -19.57 -13.77 6.49
N ASN A 117 -18.97 -14.45 7.46
CA ASN A 117 -17.96 -13.88 8.33
C ASN A 117 -16.65 -13.70 7.58
N THR A 118 -15.87 -12.70 8.00
CA THR A 118 -14.59 -12.38 7.35
C THR A 118 -13.53 -12.03 8.36
N ILE A 119 -12.30 -12.44 8.05
CA ILE A 119 -11.10 -11.92 8.71
C ILE A 119 -10.56 -10.80 7.84
N ASN A 120 -10.29 -9.65 8.43
CA ASN A 120 -9.75 -8.51 7.75
C ASN A 120 -8.36 -8.24 8.35
N VAL A 121 -7.37 -8.15 7.46
CA VAL A 121 -6.01 -7.80 7.82
C VAL A 121 -5.62 -6.57 7.04
N SER A 122 -4.90 -5.68 7.69
CA SER A 122 -4.42 -4.48 7.03
C SER A 122 -3.03 -4.08 7.48
N TYR A 123 -2.24 -3.63 6.53
CA TYR A 123 -0.89 -3.13 6.72
C TYR A 123 -0.90 -1.62 6.50
N THR A 124 -0.62 -0.85 7.55
CA THR A 124 -0.42 0.59 7.48
C THR A 124 1.06 0.88 7.44
N TYR A 125 1.58 1.24 6.28
CA TYR A 125 2.94 1.73 6.12
C TYR A 125 3.02 3.23 6.37
N SER A 126 3.83 3.63 7.36
CA SER A 126 4.15 5.03 7.62
C SER A 126 5.36 5.46 6.81
N VAL A 127 5.17 6.40 5.88
CA VAL A 127 6.26 6.93 5.02
C VAL A 127 7.27 7.72 5.86
N THR A 128 6.81 8.39 6.92
CA THR A 128 7.68 9.15 7.82
C THR A 128 8.53 8.23 8.68
N ASN A 129 7.94 7.19 9.28
CA ASN A 129 8.61 6.34 10.27
C ASN A 129 9.28 5.11 9.65
N LYS A 130 9.04 4.82 8.37
CA LYS A 130 9.56 3.64 7.64
C LYS A 130 9.19 2.31 8.32
N LYS A 131 7.99 2.25 8.88
CA LYS A 131 7.47 1.10 9.65
C LYS A 131 6.10 0.71 9.16
N ILE A 132 5.80 -0.59 9.29
CA ILE A 132 4.49 -1.15 9.00
C ILE A 132 3.84 -1.62 10.29
N GLU A 133 2.61 -1.19 10.48
CA GLU A 133 1.73 -1.73 11.50
C GLU A 133 0.72 -2.67 10.84
N ARG A 134 0.66 -3.92 11.30
CA ARG A 134 -0.32 -4.91 10.86
C ARG A 134 -1.43 -5.02 11.89
N TYR A 135 -2.65 -4.87 11.42
CA TYR A 135 -3.87 -4.97 12.19
C TYR A 135 -4.67 -6.19 11.72
N MET A 136 -5.29 -6.91 12.65
CA MET A 136 -6.19 -8.02 12.36
C MET A 136 -7.48 -7.83 13.14
N TRP A 137 -8.60 -8.05 12.47
CA TRP A 137 -9.93 -7.94 13.06
C TRP A 137 -10.91 -8.81 12.29
N TYR A 138 -12.06 -9.13 12.88
CA TYR A 138 -13.10 -9.89 12.20
C TYR A 138 -14.41 -9.12 12.11
N GLN A 139 -15.21 -9.50 11.12
CA GLN A 139 -16.58 -9.06 10.92
C GLN A 139 -17.47 -10.30 10.89
N ASP A 140 -18.51 -10.31 11.71
CA ASP A 140 -19.56 -11.34 11.71
C ASP A 140 -20.93 -10.73 11.33
N GLU A 141 -22.00 -11.50 11.43
CA GLU A 141 -23.35 -11.01 11.14
C GLU A 141 -23.87 -9.99 12.17
N ASN A 142 -23.29 -9.95 13.37
CA ASN A 142 -23.77 -9.16 14.51
C ASN A 142 -22.99 -7.86 14.72
N SER A 143 -21.78 -7.74 14.16
CA SER A 143 -20.88 -6.62 14.39
C SER A 143 -20.07 -6.25 13.17
N VAL A 144 -19.80 -4.95 13.07
CA VAL A 144 -19.09 -4.40 11.93
C VAL A 144 -17.59 -4.68 12.03
N ARG A 145 -16.95 -4.58 13.22
CA ARG A 145 -15.49 -4.77 13.42
C ARG A 145 -15.09 -5.12 14.85
N TYR A 146 -14.38 -6.24 15.07
CA TYR A 146 -13.80 -6.61 16.39
C TYR A 146 -12.28 -6.71 16.35
N TYR A 147 -11.60 -5.92 17.20
CA TYR A 147 -10.15 -5.72 17.14
C TYR A 147 -9.36 -6.25 18.35
N GLN A 148 -10.02 -6.70 19.42
CA GLN A 148 -9.33 -7.21 20.61
C GLN A 148 -8.70 -8.56 20.32
N GLN A 149 -7.43 -8.74 20.69
CA GLN A 149 -6.68 -9.96 20.38
C GLN A 149 -7.42 -11.23 20.82
N SER A 150 -7.88 -11.28 22.07
CA SER A 150 -8.56 -12.45 22.64
C SER A 150 -9.87 -12.79 21.90
N GLN A 151 -10.61 -11.78 21.42
CA GLN A 151 -11.83 -11.98 20.65
C GLN A 151 -11.51 -12.54 19.26
N VAL A 152 -10.49 -11.99 18.60
CA VAL A 152 -10.04 -12.48 17.29
C VAL A 152 -9.53 -13.92 17.40
N GLU A 153 -8.76 -14.24 18.44
CA GLU A 153 -8.27 -15.60 18.71
C GLU A 153 -9.41 -16.59 18.94
N ALA A 154 -10.38 -16.25 19.79
CA ALA A 154 -11.55 -17.10 20.04
C ALA A 154 -12.36 -17.33 18.76
N PHE A 155 -12.62 -16.26 18.00
CA PHE A 155 -13.33 -16.33 16.74
C PHE A 155 -12.62 -17.21 15.70
N LEU A 156 -11.28 -17.09 15.58
CA LEU A 156 -10.50 -17.95 14.69
C LEU A 156 -10.55 -19.42 15.12
N ALA A 157 -10.49 -19.69 16.43
CA ALA A 157 -10.55 -21.04 16.96
C ALA A 157 -11.89 -21.74 16.64
N GLU A 158 -13.01 -21.02 16.73
CA GLU A 158 -14.34 -21.52 16.33
C GLU A 158 -14.40 -21.94 14.85
N HIS A 159 -13.57 -21.33 14.01
CA HIS A 159 -13.48 -21.63 12.57
C HIS A 159 -12.27 -22.51 12.22
N GLY A 160 -11.63 -23.14 13.21
CA GLY A 160 -10.49 -24.04 13.01
C GLY A 160 -9.24 -23.34 12.44
N LYS A 161 -9.08 -22.04 12.70
CA LYS A 161 -7.96 -21.20 12.25
C LYS A 161 -7.14 -20.74 13.47
N THR A 162 -5.94 -20.24 13.19
CA THR A 162 -5.06 -19.61 14.19
C THR A 162 -4.52 -18.28 13.65
N ILE A 163 -4.06 -17.42 14.56
CA ILE A 163 -3.42 -16.15 14.21
C ILE A 163 -2.24 -16.38 13.26
N GLU A 164 -1.37 -17.34 13.57
CA GLU A 164 -0.21 -17.70 12.77
C GLU A 164 -0.61 -18.23 11.39
N GLY A 165 -1.71 -18.99 11.31
CA GLY A 165 -2.26 -19.47 10.05
C GLY A 165 -2.70 -18.31 9.15
N ILE A 166 -3.43 -17.34 9.72
CA ILE A 166 -3.83 -16.12 9.00
C ILE A 166 -2.62 -15.29 8.61
N ARG A 167 -1.66 -15.08 9.50
CA ARG A 167 -0.42 -14.34 9.21
C ARG A 167 0.31 -14.92 8.01
N LYS A 168 0.45 -16.25 7.96
CA LYS A 168 1.11 -16.93 6.83
C LYS A 168 0.34 -16.73 5.52
N GLU A 169 -0.98 -16.94 5.55
CA GLU A 169 -1.87 -16.77 4.40
C GLU A 169 -1.78 -15.35 3.82
N GLU A 170 -1.79 -14.34 4.69
CA GLU A 170 -1.70 -12.93 4.36
C GLU A 170 -0.32 -12.52 3.85
N ASP A 171 0.75 -12.95 4.52
CA ASP A 171 2.13 -12.68 4.10
C ASP A 171 2.40 -13.31 2.71
N ASP A 172 1.82 -14.49 2.44
CA ASP A 172 1.90 -15.14 1.13
C ASP A 172 1.17 -14.33 0.05
N VAL A 173 -0.02 -13.79 0.32
CA VAL A 173 -0.73 -12.93 -0.65
C VAL A 173 -0.01 -11.59 -0.83
N LEU A 174 0.48 -10.97 0.25
CA LEU A 174 1.28 -9.74 0.18
C LEU A 174 2.53 -9.94 -0.70
N ARG A 175 3.27 -11.04 -0.53
CA ARG A 175 4.46 -11.30 -1.34
C ARG A 175 4.11 -11.69 -2.77
N ASN A 176 3.25 -12.69 -2.94
CA ASN A 176 3.07 -13.37 -4.23
C ASN A 176 2.02 -12.73 -5.13
N LYS A 177 1.17 -11.83 -4.58
CA LYS A 177 0.24 -11.01 -5.36
C LYS A 177 0.65 -9.54 -5.33
N VAL A 178 0.56 -8.89 -4.17
CA VAL A 178 0.68 -7.43 -4.04
C VAL A 178 2.06 -6.91 -4.48
N LEU A 179 3.14 -7.45 -3.91
CA LEU A 179 4.49 -7.01 -4.23
C LEU A 179 4.99 -7.58 -5.55
N LYS A 180 4.57 -8.79 -5.93
CA LYS A 180 4.90 -9.39 -7.22
C LYS A 180 4.34 -8.56 -8.38
N ASP A 181 3.07 -8.17 -8.30
CA ASP A 181 2.42 -7.34 -9.30
C ASP A 181 3.10 -5.97 -9.39
N TRP A 182 3.45 -5.36 -8.26
CA TRP A 182 4.26 -4.12 -8.25
C TRP A 182 5.56 -4.27 -9.05
N THR A 183 6.35 -5.31 -8.78
CA THR A 183 7.61 -5.54 -9.50
C THR A 183 7.44 -5.94 -10.97
N SER A 184 6.22 -6.29 -11.40
CA SER A 184 5.93 -6.59 -12.80
C SER A 184 5.63 -5.34 -13.63
N ILE A 185 5.16 -4.26 -12.99
CA ILE A 185 4.76 -3.00 -13.64
C ILE A 185 5.72 -1.85 -13.37
N TYR A 186 6.61 -2.00 -12.38
CA TYR A 186 7.57 -1.00 -11.96
C TYR A 186 8.96 -1.62 -11.88
N SER A 187 9.98 -0.89 -12.37
CA SER A 187 11.39 -1.28 -12.27
C SER A 187 11.91 -1.07 -10.85
N SER A 188 11.41 -1.89 -9.93
CA SER A 188 11.71 -1.81 -8.50
C SER A 188 13.18 -2.11 -8.20
N ARG A 189 13.77 -1.41 -7.24
CA ARG A 189 15.08 -1.75 -6.66
C ARG A 189 14.98 -2.86 -5.62
N PHE A 190 13.76 -3.22 -5.24
CA PHE A 190 13.43 -4.21 -4.23
C PHE A 190 12.74 -5.42 -4.86
N SER A 191 12.36 -6.41 -4.04
CA SER A 191 11.66 -7.60 -4.51
C SER A 191 10.67 -8.12 -3.47
N PRO A 192 9.76 -9.03 -3.83
CA PRO A 192 8.88 -9.69 -2.85
C PRO A 192 9.61 -10.41 -1.70
N LYS A 193 10.91 -10.71 -1.86
CA LYS A 193 11.75 -11.35 -0.84
C LYS A 193 12.65 -10.36 -0.08
N ASN A 194 13.00 -9.24 -0.70
CA ASN A 194 13.80 -8.17 -0.08
C ASN A 194 13.02 -6.87 -0.17
N TRP A 195 12.36 -6.49 0.93
CA TRP A 195 11.51 -5.30 0.97
C TRP A 195 12.32 -4.02 1.17
N GLY A 196 13.62 -4.10 1.48
CA GLY A 196 14.43 -2.97 1.94
C GLY A 196 14.35 -2.77 3.45
N ASP A 197 14.67 -1.57 3.91
CA ASP A 197 14.68 -1.23 5.33
C ASP A 197 13.25 -0.93 5.81
N VAL A 198 12.57 -1.97 6.28
CA VAL A 198 11.22 -1.88 6.83
C VAL A 198 10.97 -3.04 7.80
N THR A 199 10.24 -2.74 8.88
CA THR A 199 9.82 -3.73 9.88
C THR A 199 8.31 -3.76 9.99
N VAL A 200 7.75 -4.95 10.24
CA VAL A 200 6.32 -5.16 10.48
C VAL A 200 6.11 -5.43 11.96
N LYS A 201 5.18 -4.70 12.57
CA LYS A 201 4.74 -4.89 13.95
C LYS A 201 3.24 -5.13 13.99
N ASP A 202 2.83 -6.14 14.76
CA ASP A 202 1.41 -6.38 15.00
C ASP A 202 0.86 -5.41 16.04
N ILE A 203 -0.32 -4.85 15.76
CA ILE A 203 -1.04 -3.92 16.62
C ILE A 203 -2.47 -4.41 16.80
N TRP A 204 -2.90 -4.48 18.05
CA TRP A 204 -4.27 -4.77 18.45
C TRP A 204 -4.96 -3.48 18.90
N ARG A 205 -6.21 -3.27 18.49
CA ARG A 205 -6.96 -2.03 18.78
C ARG A 205 -7.94 -2.27 19.92
N ASP A 206 -7.39 -2.46 21.12
CA ASP A 206 -8.16 -2.59 22.36
C ASP A 206 -8.93 -1.31 22.73
N ASP A 207 -8.53 -0.17 22.15
CA ASP A 207 -9.23 1.11 22.26
C ASP A 207 -10.57 1.12 21.52
N LEU A 208 -10.71 0.32 20.48
CA LEU A 208 -11.92 0.25 19.65
C LEU A 208 -12.88 -0.88 20.06
N SER A 209 -12.49 -1.73 21.01
CA SER A 209 -13.29 -2.89 21.45
C SER A 209 -14.33 -2.58 22.53
N LYS A 210 -14.53 -1.30 22.88
CA LYS A 210 -15.42 -0.83 23.97
C LYS A 210 -16.75 -0.21 23.50
N ASN A 211 -17.06 -0.24 22.20
CA ASN A 211 -18.31 0.27 21.66
C ASN A 211 -19.26 -0.86 21.29
#